data_AF-A7B984-F1
#
_entry.id   AF-A7B984-F1
#
_cell.length_a   1.000
_cell.length_b   1.000
_cell.length_c   1.000
_cell.angle_alpha   90.00
_cell.angle_beta   90.00
_cell.angle_gamma   90.00
#
_symmetry.space_group_name_H-M   'P 1'
#
loop_
_entity.id
_entity.type
_entity.pdbx_description
1 polymer ?
#
loop_
_entity_poly.entity_id
_entity_poly.type
_entity_poly.pdbx_seq_one_letter_code
_entity_poly.pdbx_strand_id
1 'polypeptide(L)'
;MSDNPNTEHLPDSEANENPLDISDDLTDFTSTFCSPVEGLPMDQGEYIRIAAEWTTEEALDHLFPSIEPTTFAELAEHLNSESSFWIKRKDEDE
;
A
#
# COMPACT_ATOMS: atom_id res chain seq x y z
N MET A 1 27.14 20.81 50.68
CA MET A 1 27.90 19.91 49.78
C MET A 1 27.17 18.58 49.81
N SER A 2 26.47 18.25 48.74
CA SER A 2 25.99 16.93 48.33
C SER A 2 24.97 17.18 47.23
N ASP A 3 25.57 17.36 46.06
CA ASP A 3 25.01 17.44 44.73
C ASP A 3 24.07 16.27 44.46
N ASN A 4 22.87 16.55 43.94
CA ASN A 4 22.19 15.60 43.08
C ASN A 4 21.35 16.37 42.05
N PRO A 5 21.68 16.28 40.75
CA PRO A 5 20.94 16.95 39.68
C PRO A 5 19.61 16.22 39.46
N ASN A 6 18.52 16.86 39.87
CA ASN A 6 17.20 16.64 39.29
C ASN A 6 17.02 17.74 38.23
N THR A 7 16.36 17.41 37.11
CA THR A 7 16.25 18.22 35.88
C THR A 7 17.42 17.93 34.93
N GLU A 8 17.26 17.39 33.73
CA GLU A 8 16.13 17.36 32.80
C GLU A 8 16.09 15.99 32.11
N HIS A 9 15.06 15.18 32.38
CA HIS A 9 14.67 14.15 31.41
C HIS A 9 14.03 14.95 30.27
N LEU A 10 14.79 15.15 29.19
CA LEU A 10 14.27 15.65 27.92
C LEU A 10 12.98 14.88 27.66
N PRO A 11 11.83 15.53 27.35
CA PRO A 11 10.80 14.78 26.66
C PRO A 11 11.46 14.36 25.36
N ASP A 12 11.81 13.09 25.25
CA ASP A 12 12.06 12.50 23.96
C ASP A 12 10.83 12.86 23.15
N SER A 13 11.02 13.81 22.25
CA SER A 13 10.05 14.12 21.23
C SER A 13 10.14 12.95 20.27
N GLU A 14 9.79 11.75 20.76
CA GLU A 14 9.27 10.68 19.94
C GLU A 14 7.98 11.28 19.42
N ALA A 15 8.14 11.96 18.29
CA ALA A 15 7.08 12.22 17.37
C ALA A 15 6.22 10.97 17.37
N ASN A 16 4.95 11.14 17.70
CA ASN A 16 3.94 10.11 17.50
C ASN A 16 3.76 9.90 15.99
N GLU A 17 4.83 9.61 15.29
CA GLU A 17 4.76 8.90 14.03
C GLU A 17 4.36 7.50 14.48
N ASN A 18 3.06 7.30 14.74
CA ASN A 18 2.47 6.08 14.24
C ASN A 18 2.64 6.24 12.73
N PRO A 19 3.65 5.61 12.08
CA PRO A 19 3.50 5.42 10.65
C PRO A 19 2.13 4.75 10.52
N LEU A 20 1.22 5.37 9.76
CA LEU A 20 -0.03 4.71 9.41
C LEU A 20 0.39 3.32 8.96
N ASP A 21 -0.06 2.29 9.68
CA ASP A 21 0.37 0.92 9.45
C ASP A 21 -0.33 0.40 8.19
N ILE A 22 0.05 0.96 7.04
CA ILE A 22 -0.44 0.61 5.72
C ILE A 22 0.07 -0.77 5.29
N SER A 23 0.90 -1.43 6.10
CA SER A 23 1.51 -2.71 5.77
C SER A 23 0.46 -3.82 5.65
N ASP A 24 -0.58 -3.80 6.49
CA ASP A 24 -1.66 -4.78 6.44
C ASP A 24 -2.50 -4.56 5.16
N ASP A 25 -2.92 -3.31 4.92
CA ASP A 25 -3.67 -2.92 3.72
C ASP A 25 -2.88 -3.21 2.43
N LEU A 26 -1.57 -2.96 2.41
CA LEU A 26 -0.70 -3.26 1.28
C LEU A 26 -0.60 -4.77 1.03
N THR A 27 -0.56 -5.57 2.10
CA THR A 27 -0.54 -7.03 1.99
C THR A 27 -1.84 -7.55 1.39
N ASP A 28 -2.99 -7.04 1.84
CA ASP A 28 -4.30 -7.42 1.32
C ASP A 28 -4.48 -6.95 -0.14
N PHE A 29 -3.99 -5.74 -0.45
CA PHE A 29 -3.94 -5.20 -1.81
C PHE A 29 -3.11 -6.07 -2.75
N THR A 30 -1.86 -6.35 -2.40
CA THR A 30 -0.96 -7.17 -3.23
C THR A 30 -1.32 -8.65 -3.25
N SER A 31 -2.21 -9.10 -2.36
CA SER A 31 -2.83 -10.43 -2.44
C SER A 31 -3.88 -10.49 -3.54
N THR A 32 -4.73 -9.45 -3.64
CA THR A 32 -5.86 -9.38 -4.59
C THR A 32 -5.47 -8.80 -5.95
N PHE A 33 -4.60 -7.81 -5.97
CA PHE A 33 -4.13 -7.09 -7.15
C PHE A 33 -2.64 -7.32 -7.37
N CYS A 34 -2.22 -7.20 -8.61
CA CYS A 34 -0.82 -7.37 -9.00
C CYS A 34 -0.52 -6.50 -10.21
N SER A 35 0.74 -6.16 -10.43
CA SER A 35 1.12 -5.38 -11.60
C SER A 35 0.86 -6.20 -12.87
N PRO A 36 0.45 -5.57 -13.98
CA PRO A 36 0.24 -6.26 -15.25
C PRO A 36 1.49 -6.99 -15.74
N VAL A 37 2.68 -6.48 -15.38
CA VAL A 37 3.97 -7.13 -15.68
C VAL A 37 4.11 -8.50 -15.02
N GLU A 38 3.58 -8.65 -13.81
CA GLU A 38 3.70 -9.88 -13.03
C GLU A 38 2.57 -10.88 -13.30
N GLY A 39 1.36 -10.38 -13.56
CA GLY A 39 0.18 -11.25 -13.71
C GLY A 39 -0.31 -11.48 -15.15
N LEU A 40 0.10 -10.69 -16.15
CA LEU A 40 -0.31 -10.93 -17.54
C LEU A 40 0.69 -11.86 -18.24
N PRO A 41 0.21 -12.94 -18.88
CA PRO A 41 1.06 -13.70 -19.78
C PRO A 41 1.46 -12.81 -20.97
N MET A 42 2.74 -12.85 -21.31
CA MET A 42 3.23 -12.30 -22.58
C MET A 42 3.07 -13.35 -23.67
N ASP A 43 2.33 -13.02 -24.73
CA ASP A 43 2.32 -13.80 -25.98
C ASP A 43 3.02 -12.99 -27.06
N GLN A 44 4.04 -13.59 -27.68
CA GLN A 44 4.83 -12.96 -28.75
C GLN A 44 5.45 -11.58 -28.39
N GLY A 45 5.68 -11.31 -27.11
CA GLY A 45 6.24 -10.04 -26.64
C GLY A 45 5.21 -8.93 -26.40
N GLU A 46 3.91 -9.25 -26.51
CA GLU A 46 2.81 -8.38 -26.13
C GLU A 46 2.09 -8.94 -24.89
N TYR A 47 1.68 -8.05 -23.98
CA TYR A 47 0.85 -8.45 -22.84
C TYR A 47 -0.54 -8.84 -23.34
N ILE A 48 -0.97 -10.08 -23.07
CA ILE A 48 -2.34 -10.48 -23.37
C ILE A 48 -3.24 -9.83 -22.33
N ARG A 49 -4.07 -8.86 -22.73
CA ARG A 49 -5.03 -8.16 -21.87
C ARG A 49 -6.21 -9.08 -21.50
N ILE A 50 -5.94 -10.08 -20.67
CA ILE A 50 -6.94 -11.06 -20.19
C ILE A 50 -7.68 -10.60 -18.92
N ALA A 51 -7.22 -9.50 -18.30
CA ALA A 51 -7.80 -8.92 -17.09
C ALA A 51 -8.10 -7.43 -17.30
N ALA A 52 -9.08 -6.92 -16.56
CA ALA A 52 -9.33 -5.48 -16.49
C ALA A 52 -8.16 -4.82 -15.75
N GLU A 53 -7.66 -3.71 -16.29
CA GLU A 53 -6.70 -2.85 -15.62
C GLU A 53 -7.45 -1.80 -14.81
N TRP A 54 -7.00 -1.63 -13.58
CA TRP A 54 -7.52 -0.70 -12.60
C TRP A 54 -6.42 0.31 -12.31
N THR A 55 -6.81 1.57 -12.13
CA THR A 55 -5.91 2.56 -11.52
C THR A 55 -5.71 2.22 -10.05
N THR A 56 -4.62 2.71 -9.45
CA THR A 56 -4.36 2.54 -8.01
C THR A 56 -5.55 2.98 -7.16
N GLU A 57 -6.14 4.13 -7.51
CA GLU A 57 -7.30 4.69 -6.80
C GLU A 57 -8.54 3.81 -6.95
N GLU A 58 -8.85 3.32 -8.15
CA GLU A 58 -10.00 2.44 -8.37
C GLU A 58 -9.82 1.09 -7.68
N ALA A 59 -8.61 0.53 -7.69
CA ALA A 59 -8.32 -0.74 -7.02
C ALA A 59 -8.43 -0.60 -5.49
N LEU A 60 -7.94 0.51 -4.93
CA LEU A 60 -8.07 0.81 -3.51
C LEU A 60 -9.53 1.08 -3.12
N ASP A 61 -10.30 1.84 -3.90
CA ASP A 61 -11.73 2.08 -3.66
C ASP A 61 -12.54 0.78 -3.72
N HIS A 62 -12.18 -0.12 -4.64
CA HIS A 62 -12.83 -1.42 -4.77
C HIS A 62 -12.52 -2.36 -3.58
N LEU A 63 -11.27 -2.39 -3.13
CA LEU A 63 -10.84 -3.29 -2.06
C LEU A 63 -11.21 -2.75 -0.67
N PHE A 64 -11.05 -1.44 -0.48
CA PHE A 64 -11.27 -0.76 0.79
C PHE A 64 -12.23 0.42 0.63
N PRO A 65 -13.53 0.19 0.37
CA PRO A 65 -14.52 1.26 0.15
C PRO A 65 -14.77 2.15 1.39
N SER A 66 -14.19 1.82 2.54
CA SER A 66 -14.33 2.57 3.80
C SER A 66 -12.99 2.87 4.47
N ILE A 67 -11.90 2.84 3.70
CA ILE A 67 -10.57 3.22 4.20
C ILE A 67 -10.52 4.71 4.55
N GLU A 68 -9.71 5.05 5.54
CA GLU A 68 -9.50 6.45 5.89
C GLU A 68 -8.80 7.21 4.74
N PRO A 69 -9.18 8.46 4.46
CA PRO A 69 -8.64 9.22 3.33
C PRO A 69 -7.13 9.47 3.45
N THR A 70 -6.60 9.58 4.67
CA THR A 70 -5.16 9.71 4.90
C THR A 70 -4.42 8.43 4.52
N THR A 71 -4.92 7.27 4.98
CA THR A 71 -4.37 5.95 4.64
C THR A 71 -4.48 5.67 3.15
N PHE A 72 -5.60 6.04 2.52
CA PHE A 72 -5.80 5.94 1.08
C PHE A 72 -4.73 6.72 0.31
N ALA A 73 -4.45 7.96 0.71
CA ALA A 73 -3.46 8.80 0.02
C ALA A 73 -2.05 8.22 0.14
N GLU A 74 -1.66 7.74 1.32
CA GLU A 74 -0.35 7.11 1.56
C GLU A 74 -0.20 5.82 0.75
N LEU A 75 -1.22 4.94 0.76
CA LEU A 75 -1.25 3.72 -0.05
C LEU A 75 -1.20 4.05 -1.54
N ALA A 76 -2.00 5.03 -1.98
CA ALA A 76 -2.05 5.41 -3.38
C ALA A 76 -0.71 5.98 -3.85
N GLU A 77 -0.04 6.79 -3.04
CA GLU A 77 1.30 7.30 -3.35
C GLU A 77 2.32 6.16 -3.44
N HIS A 78 2.31 5.26 -2.44
CA HIS A 78 3.22 4.11 -2.42
C HIS A 78 3.04 3.21 -3.64
N LEU A 79 1.80 2.78 -3.89
CA LEU A 79 1.45 1.90 -5.00
C LEU A 79 1.70 2.57 -6.35
N ASN A 80 1.38 3.87 -6.51
CA ASN A 80 1.68 4.57 -7.77
C ASN A 80 3.20 4.69 -8.05
N SER A 81 4.04 4.66 -7.01
CA SER A 81 5.50 4.58 -7.16
C SER A 81 5.95 3.22 -7.70
N GLU A 82 5.24 2.14 -7.35
CA GLU A 82 5.52 0.78 -7.83
C GLU A 82 4.92 0.50 -9.21
N SER A 83 3.67 0.89 -9.44
CA SER A 83 2.94 0.65 -10.68
C SER A 83 1.79 1.62 -10.89
N SER A 84 1.62 2.10 -12.12
CA SER A 84 0.51 2.99 -12.49
C SER A 84 -0.80 2.24 -12.77
N PHE A 85 -0.74 0.92 -12.93
CA PHE A 85 -1.88 0.07 -13.27
C PHE A 85 -1.80 -1.24 -12.52
N TRP A 86 -2.97 -1.76 -12.17
CA TRP A 86 -3.14 -2.98 -11.41
C TRP A 86 -4.13 -3.90 -12.11
N ILE A 87 -3.84 -5.19 -12.09
CA ILE A 87 -4.75 -6.22 -12.54
C ILE A 87 -5.24 -6.99 -11.32
N LYS A 88 -6.54 -7.22 -11.25
CA LYS A 88 -7.09 -8.13 -10.24
C LYS A 88 -6.57 -9.52 -10.56
N ARG A 89 -5.87 -10.16 -9.62
CA ARG A 89 -5.59 -11.59 -9.72
C ARG A 89 -6.94 -12.27 -9.81
N LYS A 90 -7.17 -13.04 -10.88
CA LYS A 90 -8.34 -13.91 -10.89
C LYS A 90 -8.23 -14.78 -9.65
N ASP A 91 -9.24 -14.75 -8.79
CA ASP A 91 -9.46 -15.86 -7.87
C ASP A 91 -9.38 -17.13 -8.73
N GLU A 92 -8.44 -18.00 -8.41
CA GLU A 92 -8.45 -19.38 -8.91
C GLU A 92 -9.67 -20.09 -8.27
N ASP A 93 -10.87 -19.60 -8.55
CA ASP A 93 -12.09 -20.38 -8.37
C ASP A 93 -12.19 -21.33 -9.58
N GLU A 94 -11.52 -22.47 -9.38
CA GLU A 94 -11.76 -23.82 -9.93
C GLU A 94 -11.42 -24.14 -11.40
#